data_AF-A0A0C3FFB5-F1
#
_entry.id   AF-A0A0C3FFB5-F1
#
_cell.length_a   1.000
_cell.length_b   1.000
_cell.length_c   1.000
_cell.angle_alpha   90.00
_cell.angle_beta   90.00
_cell.angle_gamma   90.00
#
_symmetry.space_group_name_H-M   'P 1'
#
loop_
_entity.id
_entity.type
_entity.pdbx_description
1 polymer ?
#
loop_
_entity_poly.entity_id
_entity_poly.type
_entity_poly.pdbx_seq_one_letter_code
_entity_poly.pdbx_strand_id
1 'polypeptide(L)'
;MPRLQLGLFIFLSCFHFAHAAFTIPTDSNTDVVQQNAKRQWCYYPAVVQTQAVSCTGDFIAVSLVHLNTTIAIGYYAPDNTRYGGAEWAVPQVNPGRVTLCVSGQAGDGTYQSACMFVTADNSLPLYGSACLIAIAQKNVTDGCYVPGELAFTTSTALPGSTAHPNSNSDSAMSISKFQ
;
A
#
# COMPACT_ATOMS: atom_id res chain seq x y z
N MET A 1 33.95 58.32 -29.03
CA MET A 1 32.65 57.62 -29.16
C MET A 1 32.69 56.33 -28.34
N PRO A 2 32.17 56.27 -27.11
CA PRO A 2 32.01 55.01 -26.38
C PRO A 2 30.57 54.48 -26.53
N ARG A 3 30.43 53.22 -26.95
CA ARG A 3 29.14 52.51 -27.03
C ARG A 3 28.86 51.81 -25.70
N LEU A 4 27.80 52.28 -25.05
CA LEU A 4 27.04 51.63 -23.98
C LEU A 4 26.39 50.37 -24.54
N GLN A 5 26.58 49.19 -23.95
CA GLN A 5 25.56 48.14 -23.99
C GLN A 5 25.49 47.38 -22.66
N LEU A 6 24.44 47.73 -21.94
CA LEU A 6 23.82 47.07 -20.81
C LEU A 6 23.21 45.75 -21.29
N GLY A 7 23.73 44.61 -20.85
CA GLY A 7 23.21 43.28 -21.14
C GLY A 7 22.75 42.59 -19.86
N LEU A 8 21.52 42.84 -19.47
CA LEU A 8 20.79 42.21 -18.38
C LEU A 8 20.64 40.70 -18.67
N PHE A 9 21.42 39.84 -18.01
CA PHE A 9 21.20 38.38 -18.04
C PHE A 9 19.98 38.04 -17.19
N ILE A 10 18.86 37.86 -17.86
CA ILE A 10 17.64 37.26 -17.31
C ILE A 10 17.97 35.78 -17.03
N PHE A 11 18.22 35.42 -15.76
CA PHE A 11 18.17 34.04 -15.31
C PHE A 11 16.70 33.58 -15.34
N LEU A 12 16.24 33.14 -16.51
CA LEU A 12 14.94 32.50 -16.69
C LEU A 12 14.94 31.15 -15.94
N SER A 13 14.37 31.19 -14.75
CA SER A 13 13.61 30.14 -14.08
C SER A 13 13.35 28.85 -14.88
N CYS A 14 14.07 27.78 -14.54
CA CYS A 14 13.54 26.41 -14.64
C CYS A 14 12.91 26.03 -13.29
N PHE A 15 11.78 26.66 -12.94
CA PHE A 15 10.86 26.00 -12.01
C PHE A 15 10.25 24.83 -12.79
N HIS A 16 10.92 23.67 -12.71
CA HIS A 16 10.24 22.42 -12.96
C HIS A 16 9.20 22.28 -11.86
N PHE A 17 7.98 22.75 -12.11
CA PHE A 17 6.83 22.26 -11.37
C PHE A 17 6.73 20.77 -11.69
N ALA A 18 7.37 19.96 -10.84
CA ALA A 18 7.11 18.53 -10.81
C ALA A 18 5.61 18.38 -10.56
N HIS A 19 4.92 17.84 -11.57
CA HIS A 19 3.53 17.42 -11.51
C HIS A 19 3.41 16.47 -10.31
N ALA A 20 2.49 16.72 -9.39
CA ALA A 20 2.50 16.05 -8.10
C ALA A 20 1.20 15.23 -7.90
N ALA A 21 1.19 13.93 -7.58
CA ALA A 21 1.89 13.25 -6.47
C ALA A 21 1.21 13.47 -5.12
N PHE A 22 1.61 12.68 -4.12
CA PHE A 22 1.42 13.12 -2.74
C PHE A 22 2.13 14.47 -2.53
N THR A 23 1.37 15.48 -2.14
CA THR A 23 1.84 16.84 -1.81
C THR A 23 1.51 17.24 -0.40
N ILE A 24 0.49 16.61 0.19
CA ILE A 24 0.04 16.81 1.56
C ILE A 24 -0.16 15.45 2.22
N PRO A 25 -0.04 15.38 3.56
CA PRO A 25 -0.45 14.20 4.30
C PRO A 25 -1.87 13.80 3.88
N THR A 26 -2.06 12.52 3.56
CA THR A 26 -3.33 11.97 3.09
C THR A 26 -3.66 10.76 3.95
N ASP A 27 -4.84 10.75 4.56
CA ASP A 27 -5.26 9.69 5.47
C ASP A 27 -6.55 8.99 5.01
N SER A 28 -6.73 7.76 5.51
CA SER A 28 -7.90 6.93 5.29
C SER A 28 -8.07 6.01 6.49
N ASN A 29 -8.99 6.32 7.41
CA ASN A 29 -9.26 5.55 8.65
C ASN A 29 -7.99 5.00 9.33
N THR A 30 -7.08 5.91 9.70
CA THR A 30 -5.79 5.66 10.41
C THR A 30 -4.63 5.16 9.56
N ASP A 31 -4.87 4.74 8.33
CA ASP A 31 -3.83 4.57 7.33
C ASP A 31 -3.40 5.93 6.78
N VAL A 32 -2.11 6.22 6.74
CA VAL A 32 -1.60 7.56 6.38
C VAL A 32 -0.47 7.47 5.37
N VAL A 33 -0.52 8.30 4.34
CA VAL A 33 0.66 8.66 3.54
C VAL A 33 1.16 10.03 4.00
N GLN A 34 2.39 10.07 4.50
CA GLN A 34 3.03 11.31 4.97
C GLN A 34 4.55 11.27 4.76
N GLN A 35 5.19 12.44 4.86
CA GLN A 35 6.64 12.52 4.74
C GLN A 35 7.35 12.01 6.01
N ASN A 36 8.38 11.18 5.82
CA ASN A 36 9.30 10.79 6.88
C ASN A 36 10.28 11.94 7.22
N ALA A 37 11.19 11.72 8.19
CA ALA A 37 12.20 12.70 8.59
C ALA A 37 13.16 13.14 7.46
N LYS A 38 13.25 12.36 6.38
CA LYS A 38 14.05 12.67 5.17
C LYS A 38 13.23 13.37 4.08
N ARG A 39 11.98 13.76 4.36
CA ARG A 39 11.02 14.34 3.41
C ARG A 39 10.62 13.41 2.26
N GLN A 40 10.66 12.10 2.50
CA GLN A 40 10.20 11.10 1.54
C GLN A 40 8.78 10.66 1.91
N TRP A 41 7.89 10.56 0.93
CA TRP A 41 6.52 10.09 1.14
C TRP A 41 6.50 8.60 1.44
N CYS A 42 5.89 8.26 2.57
CA CYS A 42 5.83 6.91 3.09
C CYS A 42 4.43 6.59 3.55
N TYR A 43 4.06 5.33 3.39
CA TYR A 43 2.80 4.79 3.85
C TYR A 43 2.97 4.17 5.24
N TYR A 44 2.11 4.57 6.17
CA TYR A 44 2.03 4.13 7.54
C TYR A 44 0.67 3.46 7.75
N PRO A 45 0.61 2.12 7.68
CA PRO A 45 -0.64 1.41 7.82
C PRO A 45 -1.15 1.46 9.26
N ALA A 46 -2.46 1.31 9.39
CA ALA A 46 -3.11 1.14 10.68
C ALA A 46 -2.62 -0.13 11.38
N VAL A 47 -2.49 -0.06 12.71
CA VAL A 47 -2.31 -1.27 13.52
C VAL A 47 -3.54 -2.18 13.37
N VAL A 48 -3.36 -3.51 13.46
CA VAL A 48 -4.42 -4.52 13.39
C VAL A 48 -5.04 -4.76 12.00
N GLN A 49 -5.14 -3.75 11.11
CA GLN A 49 -5.65 -3.94 9.74
C GLN A 49 -4.70 -4.74 8.84
N THR A 50 -3.42 -4.79 9.22
CA THR A 50 -2.33 -5.50 8.56
C THR A 50 -2.49 -7.02 8.51
N GLN A 51 -3.57 -7.59 9.06
CA GLN A 51 -3.88 -9.02 8.98
C GLN A 51 -4.96 -9.36 7.94
N ALA A 52 -5.60 -8.36 7.32
CA ALA A 52 -6.65 -8.59 6.33
C ALA A 52 -6.07 -8.86 4.94
N VAL A 53 -6.48 -9.97 4.32
CA VAL A 53 -6.27 -10.23 2.88
C VAL A 53 -7.61 -10.13 2.17
N SER A 54 -7.77 -9.13 1.30
CA SER A 54 -9.04 -8.84 0.63
C SER A 54 -8.91 -8.61 -0.88
N CYS A 55 -8.00 -9.33 -1.53
CA CYS A 55 -7.67 -9.12 -2.93
C CYS A 55 -8.50 -10.00 -3.86
N THR A 56 -8.96 -9.40 -4.97
CA THR A 56 -9.63 -10.12 -6.06
C THR A 56 -9.14 -9.59 -7.41
N GLY A 57 -9.19 -10.45 -8.43
CA GLY A 57 -8.96 -10.08 -9.83
C GLY A 57 -7.63 -9.38 -10.09
N ASP A 58 -7.70 -8.28 -10.83
CA ASP A 58 -6.56 -7.53 -11.39
C ASP A 58 -5.59 -7.01 -10.31
N PHE A 59 -6.08 -6.77 -9.09
CA PHE A 59 -5.23 -6.28 -8.01
C PHE A 59 -4.16 -7.28 -7.57
N ILE A 60 -4.40 -8.59 -7.71
CA ILE A 60 -3.39 -9.60 -7.34
C ILE A 60 -2.14 -9.43 -8.21
N ALA A 61 -2.32 -9.24 -9.52
CA ALA A 61 -1.20 -9.13 -10.45
C ALA A 61 -0.37 -7.87 -10.19
N VAL A 62 -1.00 -6.71 -10.06
CA VAL A 62 -0.30 -5.44 -9.77
C VAL A 62 0.35 -5.45 -8.38
N SER A 63 -0.27 -6.08 -7.37
CA SER A 63 0.35 -6.23 -6.06
C SER A 63 1.65 -7.05 -6.13
N LEU A 64 1.66 -8.15 -6.90
CA LEU A 64 2.88 -8.93 -7.10
C LEU A 64 3.97 -8.14 -7.81
N VAL A 65 3.61 -7.33 -8.82
CA VAL A 65 4.55 -6.42 -9.48
C VAL A 65 5.11 -5.42 -8.46
N HIS A 66 4.25 -4.77 -7.68
CA HIS A 66 4.67 -3.78 -6.68
C HIS A 66 5.60 -4.38 -5.60
N LEU A 67 5.26 -5.56 -5.09
CA LEU A 67 6.06 -6.27 -4.09
C LEU A 67 7.45 -6.69 -4.59
N ASN A 68 7.63 -6.76 -5.91
CA ASN A 68 8.91 -7.04 -6.57
C ASN A 68 9.68 -5.77 -6.98
N THR A 69 9.29 -4.60 -6.46
CA THR A 69 10.02 -3.34 -6.63
C THR A 69 10.78 -2.94 -5.36
N THR A 70 11.55 -1.86 -5.42
CA THR A 70 12.30 -1.30 -4.28
C THR A 70 11.68 -0.03 -3.68
N ILE A 71 10.47 0.31 -4.11
CA ILE A 71 9.73 1.53 -3.74
C ILE A 71 8.42 1.17 -3.05
N ALA A 72 8.12 1.88 -1.97
CA ALA A 72 6.98 1.67 -1.11
C ALA A 72 5.68 2.21 -1.68
N ILE A 73 5.74 3.19 -2.59
CA ILE A 73 4.58 3.84 -3.22
C ILE A 73 4.81 3.87 -4.73
N GLY A 74 3.88 3.29 -5.50
CA GLY A 74 3.96 3.28 -6.96
C GLY A 74 2.61 3.41 -7.64
N TYR A 75 2.60 4.07 -8.81
CA TYR A 75 1.45 4.17 -9.69
C TYR A 75 1.66 3.27 -10.91
N TYR A 76 0.60 2.59 -11.34
CA TYR A 76 0.64 1.57 -12.39
C TYR A 76 -0.45 1.78 -13.43
N ALA A 77 -0.12 1.43 -14.66
CA ALA A 77 -1.02 1.31 -15.79
C ALA A 77 -1.91 0.06 -15.67
N PRO A 78 -3.01 -0.03 -16.45
CA PRO A 78 -3.87 -1.22 -16.49
C PRO A 78 -3.16 -2.52 -16.86
N ASP A 79 -2.01 -2.45 -17.55
CA ASP A 79 -1.18 -3.61 -17.90
C ASP A 79 -0.11 -3.91 -16.83
N ASN A 80 -0.22 -3.28 -15.65
CA ASN A 80 0.71 -3.35 -14.52
C ASN A 80 2.09 -2.72 -14.78
N THR A 81 2.26 -1.98 -15.88
CA THR A 81 3.49 -1.20 -16.10
C THR A 81 3.56 -0.05 -15.10
N ARG A 82 4.70 0.11 -14.43
CA ARG A 82 4.90 1.20 -13.47
C ARG A 82 5.03 2.54 -14.19
N TYR A 83 4.18 3.49 -13.84
CA TYR A 83 4.29 4.88 -14.28
C TYR A 83 5.33 5.68 -13.48
N GLY A 84 5.38 5.52 -12.15
CA GLY A 84 6.29 6.26 -11.30
C GLY A 84 6.13 5.96 -9.81
N GLY A 85 6.81 6.74 -8.96
CA GLY A 85 6.75 6.66 -7.50
C GLY A 85 5.69 7.57 -6.90
N ALA A 86 5.86 7.92 -5.62
CA ALA A 86 4.97 8.84 -4.91
C ALA A 86 4.83 10.20 -5.60
N GLU A 87 5.84 10.59 -6.39
CA GLU A 87 5.96 11.81 -7.18
C GLU A 87 5.21 11.81 -8.53
N TRP A 88 4.57 10.70 -8.90
CA TRP A 88 3.86 10.63 -10.18
C TRP A 88 2.48 11.28 -10.10
N ALA A 89 2.22 12.25 -10.97
CA ALA A 89 0.94 12.95 -11.03
C ALA A 89 -0.15 12.12 -11.71
N VAL A 90 -1.30 12.02 -11.05
CA VAL A 90 -2.49 11.41 -11.62
C VAL A 90 -3.07 12.36 -12.67
N PRO A 91 -3.26 11.91 -13.93
CA PRO A 91 -3.87 12.74 -14.96
C PRO A 91 -5.25 13.25 -14.53
N GLN A 92 -5.51 14.55 -14.77
CA GLN A 92 -6.79 15.19 -14.44
C GLN A 92 -8.00 14.48 -15.08
N VAL A 93 -7.78 13.85 -16.24
CA VAL A 93 -8.75 12.95 -16.87
C VAL A 93 -8.26 11.52 -16.67
N ASN A 94 -8.60 10.93 -15.53
CA ASN A 94 -8.32 9.54 -15.22
C ASN A 94 -9.63 8.82 -14.86
N PRO A 95 -10.15 7.94 -15.73
CA PRO A 95 -11.40 7.23 -15.50
C PRO A 95 -11.27 6.09 -14.46
N GLY A 96 -10.41 6.24 -13.45
CA GLY A 96 -10.16 5.23 -12.42
C GLY A 96 -9.40 4.02 -12.92
N ARG A 97 -8.47 4.22 -13.87
CA ARG A 97 -7.68 3.12 -14.48
C ARG A 97 -6.22 3.09 -14.01
N VAL A 98 -5.78 4.12 -13.30
CA VAL A 98 -4.48 4.10 -12.63
C VAL A 98 -4.64 3.36 -11.31
N THR A 99 -3.78 2.39 -11.08
CA THR A 99 -3.67 1.72 -9.79
C THR A 99 -2.56 2.36 -8.97
N LEU A 100 -2.89 2.83 -7.78
CA LEU A 100 -1.92 3.16 -6.74
C LEU A 100 -1.68 1.89 -5.91
N CYS A 101 -0.43 1.52 -5.72
CA CYS A 101 -0.04 0.58 -4.68
C CYS A 101 0.87 1.24 -3.65
N VAL A 102 0.60 0.97 -2.38
CA VAL A 102 1.37 1.43 -1.23
C VAL A 102 1.74 0.24 -0.35
N SER A 103 2.85 0.35 0.36
CA SER A 103 3.33 -0.67 1.30
C SER A 103 4.05 -0.01 2.46
N GLY A 104 3.96 -0.62 3.64
CA GLY A 104 4.46 -0.01 4.86
C GLY A 104 4.51 -0.98 6.03
N GLN A 105 5.04 -0.46 7.13
CA GLN A 105 5.10 -1.14 8.42
C GLN A 105 4.31 -0.32 9.46
N ALA A 106 3.39 -0.97 10.16
CA ALA A 106 2.62 -0.37 11.23
C ALA A 106 3.47 -0.23 12.50
N GLY A 107 2.97 0.55 13.47
CA GLY A 107 3.67 0.79 14.75
C GLY A 107 3.87 -0.47 15.61
N ASP A 108 3.13 -1.55 15.35
CA ASP A 108 3.27 -2.86 16.00
C ASP A 108 4.26 -3.80 15.27
N GLY A 109 4.92 -3.31 14.21
CA GLY A 109 5.89 -4.05 13.42
C GLY A 109 5.30 -4.91 12.30
N THR A 110 3.97 -4.99 12.18
CA THR A 110 3.29 -5.73 11.11
C THR A 110 3.37 -4.99 9.78
N TYR A 111 3.31 -5.73 8.68
CA TYR A 111 3.42 -5.19 7.32
C TYR A 111 2.07 -5.21 6.60
N GLN A 112 1.84 -4.21 5.76
CA GLN A 112 0.69 -4.16 4.89
C GLN A 112 1.06 -3.56 3.56
N SER A 113 0.50 -4.13 2.50
CA SER A 113 0.44 -3.54 1.17
C SER A 113 -1.01 -3.37 0.77
N ALA A 114 -1.29 -2.30 0.03
CA ALA A 114 -2.60 -2.00 -0.48
C ALA A 114 -2.51 -1.57 -1.94
N CYS A 115 -3.39 -2.07 -2.80
CA CYS A 115 -3.54 -1.59 -4.17
C CYS A 115 -4.99 -1.15 -4.42
N MET A 116 -5.17 0.01 -5.02
CA MET A 116 -6.48 0.64 -5.24
C MET A 116 -6.49 1.46 -6.52
N PHE A 117 -7.66 1.63 -7.13
CA PHE A 117 -7.82 2.62 -8.19
C PHE A 117 -7.84 4.02 -7.61
N VAL A 118 -7.18 4.95 -8.30
CA VAL A 118 -7.17 6.37 -7.94
C VAL A 118 -7.62 7.20 -9.12
N THR A 119 -8.26 8.33 -8.84
CA THR A 119 -8.76 9.28 -9.86
C THR A 119 -8.13 10.67 -9.73
N ALA A 120 -7.38 10.94 -8.67
CA ALA A 120 -6.76 12.23 -8.38
C ALA A 120 -5.52 12.08 -7.50
N ASP A 121 -4.71 13.13 -7.45
CA ASP A 121 -3.60 13.26 -6.51
C ASP A 121 -4.10 13.34 -5.05
N ASN A 122 -3.23 13.06 -4.09
CA ASN A 122 -3.56 13.03 -2.66
C ASN A 122 -4.80 12.17 -2.34
N SER A 123 -4.94 11.03 -3.03
CA SER A 123 -6.06 10.11 -2.89
C SER A 123 -5.58 8.78 -2.31
N LEU A 124 -6.26 8.32 -1.26
CA LEU A 124 -5.99 7.04 -0.59
C LEU A 124 -7.30 6.27 -0.28
N PRO A 125 -8.04 5.81 -1.30
CA PRO A 125 -9.35 5.17 -1.14
C PRO A 125 -9.23 3.70 -0.71
N LEU A 126 -8.66 3.44 0.47
CA LEU A 126 -8.38 2.09 0.98
C LEU A 126 -9.63 1.26 1.30
N TYR A 127 -10.80 1.88 1.46
CA TYR A 127 -12.01 1.19 1.89
C TYR A 127 -12.96 0.86 0.74
N GLY A 128 -13.51 -0.35 0.76
CA GLY A 128 -14.57 -0.82 -0.14
C GLY A 128 -14.11 -1.33 -1.51
N SER A 129 -12.94 -0.91 -2.01
CA SER A 129 -12.44 -1.33 -3.33
C SER A 129 -10.95 -1.63 -3.41
N ALA A 130 -10.21 -1.49 -2.31
CA ALA A 130 -8.79 -1.81 -2.29
C ALA A 130 -8.53 -3.30 -2.02
N CYS A 131 -7.45 -3.79 -2.61
CA CYS A 131 -6.81 -5.04 -2.25
C CYS A 131 -5.83 -4.77 -1.13
N LEU A 132 -6.05 -5.37 0.04
CA LEU A 132 -5.14 -5.34 1.19
C LEU A 132 -4.43 -6.69 1.31
N ILE A 133 -3.13 -6.67 1.60
CA ILE A 133 -2.30 -7.87 1.81
C ILE A 133 -1.40 -7.64 3.02
N ALA A 134 -1.35 -8.63 3.91
CA ALA A 134 -0.54 -8.68 5.14
C ALA A 134 0.98 -8.86 4.90
N ILE A 135 1.52 -8.31 3.82
CA ILE A 135 2.95 -8.40 3.46
C ILE A 135 3.43 -7.09 2.87
N ALA A 136 4.75 -6.91 2.81
CA ALA A 136 5.42 -5.79 2.15
C ALA A 136 6.63 -6.28 1.34
N GLN A 137 7.28 -5.39 0.60
CA GLN A 137 8.42 -5.68 -0.26
C GLN A 137 9.57 -6.29 0.57
N LYS A 138 10.25 -7.27 0.00
CA LYS A 138 11.48 -7.86 0.59
C LYS A 138 12.67 -6.92 0.60
N ASN A 139 12.68 -5.95 -0.30
CA ASN A 139 13.76 -4.99 -0.42
C ASN A 139 13.17 -3.62 -0.67
N VAL A 140 13.41 -2.66 0.23
CA VAL A 140 12.96 -1.28 0.09
C VAL A 140 14.12 -0.36 0.34
N THR A 141 14.35 0.53 -0.63
CA THR A 141 15.50 1.44 -0.61
C THR A 141 15.10 2.90 -0.42
N ASP A 142 13.80 3.19 -0.39
CA ASP A 142 13.29 4.55 -0.20
C ASP A 142 13.22 5.00 1.26
N GLY A 143 13.59 4.13 2.20
CA GLY A 143 13.68 4.49 3.62
C GLY A 143 12.33 4.64 4.33
N CYS A 144 11.25 4.08 3.77
CA CYS A 144 9.93 4.15 4.40
C CYS A 144 9.71 3.15 5.53
N TYR A 145 10.30 1.96 5.43
CA TYR A 145 10.26 0.95 6.48
C TYR A 145 11.49 0.05 6.38
N VAL A 146 11.75 -0.72 7.43
CA VAL A 146 12.77 -1.77 7.40
C VAL A 146 12.13 -3.00 6.76
N PRO A 147 12.68 -3.57 5.68
CA PRO A 147 12.13 -4.79 5.10
C PRO A 147 12.15 -5.94 6.12
N GLY A 148 11.02 -6.62 6.26
CA GLY A 148 10.89 -7.81 7.09
C GLY A 148 11.06 -9.09 6.30
N GLU A 149 11.43 -10.16 6.97
CA GLU A 149 11.40 -11.51 6.41
C GLU A 149 9.94 -11.97 6.29
N LEU A 150 9.48 -12.27 5.08
CA LEU A 150 8.07 -12.60 4.81
C LEU A 150 7.62 -13.80 5.65
N ALA A 151 6.68 -13.59 6.59
CA ALA A 151 5.86 -14.67 7.10
C ALA A 151 4.73 -14.94 6.10
N PHE A 152 5.01 -15.71 5.04
CA PHE A 152 3.96 -16.35 4.26
C PHE A 152 3.36 -17.45 5.14
N THR A 153 2.33 -17.13 5.92
CA THR A 153 1.45 -18.17 6.44
C THR A 153 0.50 -18.52 5.30
N THR A 154 0.98 -19.32 4.35
CA THR A 154 0.10 -19.99 3.39
C THR A 154 -0.82 -20.87 4.23
N SER A 155 -2.03 -20.41 4.52
CA SER A 155 -3.09 -21.30 4.97
C SER A 155 -3.30 -22.30 3.85
N THR A 156 -2.61 -23.43 3.99
CA THR A 156 -2.76 -24.58 3.12
C THR A 156 -4.15 -25.12 3.48
N ALA A 157 -5.15 -24.76 2.68
CA ALA A 157 -6.42 -25.44 2.71
C ALA A 157 -6.13 -26.93 2.46
N LEU A 158 -6.26 -27.74 3.51
CA LEU A 158 -6.16 -29.20 3.42
C LEU A 158 -7.24 -29.72 2.46
N PRO A 159 -6.90 -30.54 1.45
CA PRO A 159 -7.87 -31.19 0.61
C PRO A 159 -8.34 -32.52 1.25
N GLY A 160 -9.66 -32.65 1.41
CA GLY A 160 -10.37 -33.92 1.65
C GLY A 160 -10.37 -34.40 3.11
N SER A 161 -11.35 -35.15 3.59
CA SER A 161 -12.55 -35.70 2.98
C SER A 161 -13.46 -36.19 4.12
N THR A 162 -14.77 -36.13 3.90
CA THR A 162 -15.87 -36.88 4.53
C THR A 162 -15.52 -38.01 5.50
N ALA A 163 -16.06 -37.96 6.73
CA ALA A 163 -16.68 -39.09 7.43
C ALA A 163 -17.42 -38.63 8.69
N HIS A 164 -18.75 -38.67 8.65
CA HIS A 164 -19.58 -38.89 9.83
C HIS A 164 -19.64 -40.42 10.05
N PRO A 165 -19.55 -40.93 11.29
CA PRO A 165 -20.80 -41.33 11.93
C PRO A 165 -20.86 -41.14 13.46
N ASN A 166 -22.10 -40.97 13.94
CA ASN A 166 -22.56 -41.18 15.30
C ASN A 166 -21.92 -42.39 16.00
N SER A 167 -21.70 -42.29 17.32
CA SER A 167 -22.09 -43.32 18.31
C SER A 167 -21.98 -42.76 19.73
N ASN A 168 -23.10 -42.81 20.44
CA ASN A 168 -23.24 -42.59 21.87
C ASN A 168 -22.35 -43.54 22.69
N SER A 169 -21.84 -43.05 23.82
CA SER A 169 -21.76 -43.85 25.04
C SER A 169 -21.59 -42.95 26.26
N ASP A 170 -22.57 -43.05 27.14
CA ASP A 170 -22.68 -42.50 28.48
C ASP A 170 -21.46 -42.79 29.37
N SER A 171 -21.16 -41.86 30.29
CA SER A 171 -20.96 -42.16 31.72
C SER A 171 -20.88 -40.88 32.56
N ALA A 172 -22.06 -40.53 33.06
CA ALA A 172 -22.46 -39.96 34.35
C ALA A 172 -21.44 -39.41 35.39
N MET A 173 -21.96 -38.40 36.11
CA MET A 173 -21.94 -38.20 37.59
C MET A 173 -20.78 -37.33 38.14
N SER A 174 -20.94 -36.30 39.00
CA SER A 174 -22.07 -35.58 39.62
C SER A 174 -21.53 -34.43 40.51
N ILE A 175 -22.38 -33.42 40.75
CA ILE A 175 -22.61 -32.66 42.03
C ILE A 175 -21.47 -31.71 42.49
N SER A 176 -21.71 -30.40 42.66
CA SER A 176 -22.42 -29.84 43.83
C SER A 176 -22.88 -28.37 43.69
N LYS A 177 -23.97 -28.08 44.41
CA LYS A 177 -24.72 -26.83 44.59
C LYS A 177 -24.09 -25.84 45.60
N PHE A 178 -24.73 -24.64 45.66
CA PHE A 178 -24.79 -23.59 46.70
C PHE A 178 -23.83 -22.42 46.45
N GLN A 179 -24.25 -21.14 46.41
CA GLN A 179 -25.45 -20.42 46.87
C GLN A 179 -25.99 -19.45 45.81
#